data_AF-A0AAV2QFQ7-F1
#
_entry.id   AF-A0AAV2QFQ7-F1
#
_cell.length_a   1.000
_cell.length_b   1.000
_cell.length_c   1.000
_cell.angle_alpha   90.00
_cell.angle_beta   90.00
_cell.angle_gamma   90.00
#
_symmetry.space_group_name_H-M   'P 1'
#
loop_
_entity.id
_entity.type
_entity.pdbx_description
1 polymer ?
#
loop_
_entity_poly.entity_id
_entity_poly.type
_entity_poly.pdbx_seq_one_letter_code
_entity_poly.pdbx_strand_id
1 'polypeptide(L)'
;MAHLPANELANRRLEAFQDILDEWHTVQGNEWYAIQCPCRPDCGHMPPHEIPRLILSSCLYVGELDYFFVEQPFLDLYGFRVRWHCDECQAEMACGFPF
;
A
#
# COMPACT_ATOMS: atom_id res chain seq x y z
N MET A 1 -4.81 15.45 9.96
CA MET A 1 -4.29 15.09 8.62
C MET A 1 -3.19 16.08 8.31
N ALA A 2 -1.97 15.63 8.03
CA ALA A 2 -0.90 16.54 7.61
C ALA A 2 -1.39 17.29 6.37
N HIS A 3 -1.46 18.62 6.44
CA HIS A 3 -1.88 19.50 5.36
C HIS A 3 -0.77 19.58 4.30
N LEU A 4 -0.43 18.45 3.68
CA LEU A 4 0.50 18.45 2.57
C LEU A 4 -0.12 19.22 1.39
N PRO A 5 0.64 20.09 0.73
CA PRO A 5 0.24 20.70 -0.53
C PRO A 5 -0.19 19.65 -1.57
N ALA A 6 -1.17 19.97 -2.39
CA ALA A 6 -1.74 19.03 -3.37
C ALA A 6 -0.69 18.47 -4.36
N ASN A 7 0.31 19.27 -4.72
CA ASN A 7 1.42 18.83 -5.57
C ASN A 7 2.33 17.81 -4.88
N GLU A 8 2.58 17.99 -3.57
CA GLU A 8 3.38 17.04 -2.79
C GLU A 8 2.66 15.70 -2.65
N LEU A 9 1.35 15.73 -2.37
CA LEU A 9 0.51 14.54 -2.34
C LEU A 9 0.51 13.80 -3.68
N ALA A 10 0.42 14.53 -4.80
CA ALA A 10 0.46 13.93 -6.14
C ALA A 10 1.80 13.26 -6.44
N ASN A 11 2.92 13.91 -6.08
CA ASN A 11 4.26 13.35 -6.26
C ASN A 11 4.44 12.07 -5.43
N ARG A 12 4.05 12.09 -4.14
CA ARG A 12 4.13 10.93 -3.25
C ARG A 12 3.30 9.76 -3.75
N ARG A 13 2.11 10.01 -4.32
CA ARG A 13 1.29 8.97 -4.96
C ARG A 13 1.96 8.40 -6.20
N LEU A 14 2.61 9.23 -7.01
CA LEU A 14 3.33 8.76 -8.20
C LEU A 14 4.51 7.86 -7.82
N GLU A 15 5.29 8.26 -6.81
CA GLU A 15 6.38 7.46 -6.25
C GLU A 15 5.87 6.12 -5.71
N ALA A 16 4.82 6.16 -4.89
CA ALA A 16 4.18 4.96 -4.35
C ALA A 16 3.62 4.04 -5.43
N PHE A 17 3.07 4.61 -6.52
CA PHE A 17 2.56 3.82 -7.64
C PHE A 17 3.69 3.02 -8.31
N GLN A 18 4.85 3.64 -8.52
CA GLN A 18 6.01 2.96 -9.08
C GLN A 18 6.57 1.91 -8.11
N ASP A 19 6.70 2.24 -6.83
CA ASP A 19 7.16 1.29 -5.80
C ASP A 19 6.27 0.04 -5.72
N ILE A 20 4.95 0.22 -5.74
CA ILE A 20 3.99 -0.89 -5.72
C ILE A 20 4.18 -1.80 -6.93
N LEU A 21 4.41 -1.22 -8.12
CA LEU A 21 4.63 -2.01 -9.33
C LEU A 21 5.97 -2.76 -9.30
N ASP A 22 7.02 -2.09 -8.86
CA ASP A 22 8.36 -2.68 -8.76
C ASP A 22 8.35 -3.87 -7.78
N GLU A 23 7.71 -3.70 -6.61
CA GLU A 23 7.53 -4.79 -5.65
C GLU A 23 6.65 -5.90 -6.23
N TRP A 24 5.53 -5.56 -6.87
CA TRP A 24 4.60 -6.54 -7.44
C TRP A 24 5.27 -7.44 -8.48
N HIS A 25 6.18 -6.90 -9.30
CA HIS A 25 6.96 -7.67 -10.26
C HIS A 25 7.79 -8.79 -9.62
N THR A 26 8.06 -8.74 -8.31
CA THR A 26 8.82 -9.76 -7.58
C THR A 26 7.96 -10.87 -6.97
N VAL A 27 6.65 -10.63 -6.74
CA VAL A 27 5.76 -11.50 -5.95
C VAL A 27 4.42 -11.81 -6.65
N GLN A 28 4.41 -11.74 -7.99
CA GLN A 28 3.22 -11.94 -8.84
C GLN A 28 2.47 -13.26 -8.56
N GLY A 29 1.20 -13.31 -8.96
CA GLY A 29 0.37 -14.53 -8.95
C GLY A 29 -0.83 -14.51 -8.00
N ASN A 30 -0.96 -13.45 -7.20
CA ASN A 30 -2.11 -13.25 -6.31
C ASN A 30 -3.05 -12.15 -6.85
N GLU A 31 -4.32 -12.19 -6.45
CA GLU A 31 -5.29 -11.12 -6.74
C GLU A 31 -5.10 -9.94 -5.79
N TRP A 32 -4.84 -10.21 -4.51
CA TRP A 32 -4.75 -9.21 -3.45
C TRP A 32 -3.35 -9.10 -2.88
N TYR A 33 -2.91 -7.86 -2.67
CA TYR A 33 -1.63 -7.54 -2.05
C TYR A 33 -1.82 -6.51 -0.93
N ALA A 34 -1.03 -6.63 0.13
CA ALA A 34 -1.01 -5.65 1.19
C ALA A 34 0.14 -4.66 0.97
N ILE A 35 -0.20 -3.39 0.78
CA ILE A 35 0.75 -2.29 0.84
C ILE A 35 1.23 -2.18 2.27
N GLN A 36 2.55 -2.17 2.46
CA GLN A 36 3.16 -2.14 3.79
C GLN A 36 4.25 -1.07 3.86
N CYS A 37 4.22 -0.30 4.95
CA CYS A 37 5.28 0.65 5.26
C CYS A 37 6.61 -0.08 5.59
N PRO A 38 7.78 0.54 5.35
CA PRO A 38 9.08 -0.05 5.64
C PRO A 38 9.30 -0.43 7.11
N CYS A 39 8.47 0.09 8.04
CA CYS A 39 8.47 -0.33 9.44
C CYS A 39 7.89 -1.74 9.68
N ARG A 40 7.32 -2.37 8.64
CA ARG A 40 6.80 -3.74 8.62
C ARG A 40 5.84 -4.05 9.78
N PRO A 41 4.76 -3.26 9.97
CA PRO A 41 3.76 -3.57 10.98
C PRO A 41 3.08 -4.89 10.62
N ASP A 42 2.86 -5.75 11.60
CA ASP A 42 2.18 -7.03 11.40
C ASP A 42 1.13 -7.24 12.49
N CYS A 43 -0.10 -7.50 12.04
CA CYS A 43 -1.24 -7.79 12.90
C CYS A 43 -1.46 -9.28 13.14
N GLY A 44 -0.74 -10.16 12.42
CA GLY A 44 -0.89 -11.62 12.50
C GLY A 44 -2.09 -12.21 11.76
N HIS A 45 -3.07 -11.39 11.35
CA HIS A 45 -4.30 -11.83 10.66
C HIS A 45 -4.21 -11.81 9.13
N MET A 46 -3.05 -11.45 8.56
CA MET A 46 -2.86 -11.43 7.11
C MET A 46 -1.66 -12.29 6.72
N PRO A 47 -1.82 -13.60 6.58
CA PRO A 47 -0.69 -14.45 6.26
C PRO A 47 -0.03 -14.06 4.91
N PRO A 48 1.30 -13.95 4.82
CA PRO A 48 1.99 -13.52 3.59
C PRO A 48 1.78 -14.43 2.37
N HIS A 49 1.36 -15.69 2.58
CA HIS A 49 1.09 -16.63 1.50
C HIS A 49 -0.29 -16.44 0.85
N GLU A 50 -1.22 -15.77 1.54
CA GLU A 50 -2.55 -15.44 1.00
C GLU A 50 -2.59 -14.00 0.49
N ILE A 51 -1.96 -13.08 1.23
CA ILE A 51 -1.84 -11.67 0.86
C ILE A 51 -0.36 -11.27 0.93
N PRO A 52 0.39 -11.34 -0.18
CA PRO A 52 1.79 -10.92 -0.20
C PRO A 52 1.94 -9.44 0.16
N ARG A 53 3.13 -9.08 0.64
CA ARG A 53 3.47 -7.71 1.05
C ARG A 53 4.21 -6.99 -0.06
N LEU A 54 3.77 -5.77 -0.36
CA LEU A 54 4.48 -4.82 -1.21
C LEU A 54 5.06 -3.75 -0.30
N ILE A 55 6.36 -3.83 -0.04
CA ILE A 55 7.00 -2.98 0.96
C ILE A 55 7.44 -1.69 0.27
N LEU A 56 6.80 -0.59 0.60
CA LEU A 56 7.11 0.71 0.00
C LEU A 56 8.48 1.23 0.46
N SER A 57 9.10 2.08 -0.34
CA SER A 57 10.35 2.76 0.03
C SER A 57 10.14 3.79 1.15
N SER A 58 8.93 4.35 1.26
CA SER A 58 8.56 5.36 2.26
C SER A 58 7.23 5.04 2.93
N CYS A 59 7.06 5.53 4.16
CA CYS A 59 5.80 5.40 4.87
C CYS A 59 4.82 6.49 4.42
N LEU A 60 3.68 6.06 3.89
CA LEU A 60 2.58 6.96 3.52
C LEU A 60 1.60 7.11 4.68
N TYR A 61 0.89 8.25 4.72
CA TYR A 61 -0.28 8.38 5.58
C TYR A 61 -1.42 7.51 5.04
N VAL A 62 -2.28 7.03 5.92
CA VAL A 62 -3.48 6.24 5.57
C VAL A 62 -4.35 6.94 4.52
N GLY A 63 -4.57 8.25 4.66
CA GLY A 63 -5.34 9.01 3.67
C GLY A 63 -4.69 9.10 2.28
N GLU A 64 -3.39 8.83 2.16
CA GLU A 64 -2.73 8.67 0.85
C GLU A 64 -2.98 7.26 0.30
N LEU A 65 -3.00 6.25 1.18
CA LEU A 65 -3.22 4.85 0.84
C LEU A 65 -4.68 4.54 0.46
N ASP A 66 -5.63 5.32 0.97
CA ASP A 66 -7.05 5.26 0.59
C ASP A 66 -7.26 5.36 -0.92
N TYR A 67 -6.46 6.19 -1.60
CA TYR A 67 -6.52 6.31 -3.06
C TYR A 67 -6.32 4.94 -3.73
N PHE A 68 -5.33 4.17 -3.30
CA PHE A 68 -5.02 2.88 -3.88
C PHE A 68 -6.06 1.81 -3.54
N PHE A 69 -6.67 1.89 -2.35
CA PHE A 69 -7.70 0.95 -1.93
C PHE A 69 -9.08 1.22 -2.57
N VAL A 70 -9.43 2.49 -2.75
CA VAL A 70 -10.73 2.90 -3.32
C VAL A 70 -10.70 2.85 -4.84
N GLU A 71 -9.70 3.47 -5.48
CA GLU A 71 -9.64 3.58 -6.93
C GLU A 71 -9.09 2.31 -7.59
N GLN A 72 -8.34 1.48 -6.85
CA GLN A 72 -7.75 0.23 -7.34
C GLN A 72 -7.09 0.38 -8.72
N PRO A 73 -6.15 1.34 -8.90
CA PRO A 73 -5.65 1.72 -10.22
C PRO A 73 -4.88 0.62 -10.95
N PHE A 74 -4.51 -0.45 -10.24
CA PHE A 74 -3.80 -1.60 -10.79
C PHE A 74 -4.72 -2.69 -11.34
N LEU A 75 -6.02 -2.64 -11.03
CA LEU A 75 -6.96 -3.71 -11.39
C LEU A 75 -7.13 -3.81 -12.91
N ASP A 76 -7.43 -2.70 -13.58
CA ASP A 76 -7.73 -2.70 -15.01
C ASP A 76 -6.48 -2.92 -15.88
N LEU A 77 -5.31 -2.42 -15.42
CA LEU A 77 -4.07 -2.44 -16.19
C LEU A 77 -3.20 -3.68 -15.92
N TYR A 78 -3.19 -4.17 -14.67
CA TYR A 78 -2.27 -5.22 -14.23
C TYR A 78 -2.98 -6.42 -13.60
N GLY A 79 -4.31 -6.36 -13.39
CA GLY A 79 -5.10 -7.47 -12.90
C GLY A 79 -4.94 -7.77 -11.41
N PHE A 80 -4.45 -6.81 -10.61
CA PHE A 80 -4.33 -6.99 -9.16
C PHE A 80 -4.93 -5.84 -8.35
N ARG A 81 -5.24 -6.13 -7.09
CA ARG A 81 -5.80 -5.24 -6.10
C ARG A 81 -4.84 -5.05 -4.94
N VAL A 82 -4.95 -3.90 -4.31
CA VAL A 82 -4.13 -3.55 -3.15
C VAL A 82 -4.99 -3.13 -1.97
N ARG A 83 -4.51 -3.42 -0.76
CA ARG A 83 -5.10 -2.96 0.50
C ARG A 83 -4.03 -2.51 1.47
N TRP A 84 -4.38 -1.63 2.40
CA TRP A 84 -3.45 -1.08 3.38
C TRP A 84 -3.85 -1.38 4.83
N HIS A 85 -4.97 -2.07 5.06
CA HIS A 85 -5.40 -2.51 6.37
C HIS A 85 -5.79 -3.99 6.36
N CYS A 86 -5.86 -4.57 7.56
CA CYS A 86 -6.47 -5.86 7.78
C CYS A 86 -8.00 -5.74 7.85
N ASP A 87 -8.73 -6.61 7.18
CA ASP A 87 -10.20 -6.62 7.24
C ASP A 87 -10.74 -7.23 8.55
N GLU A 88 -9.94 -8.08 9.22
CA GLU A 88 -10.35 -8.75 10.47
C GLU A 88 -10.21 -7.86 11.70
N CYS A 89 -9.02 -7.28 11.91
CA CYS A 89 -8.72 -6.48 13.10
C CYS A 89 -8.62 -4.98 12.83
N GLN A 90 -8.82 -4.54 11.58
CA GLN A 90 -8.73 -3.14 11.15
C GLN A 90 -7.38 -2.47 11.41
N ALA A 91 -6.34 -3.27 11.70
CA ALA A 91 -4.99 -2.76 11.89
C ALA A 91 -4.43 -2.21 10.58
N GLU A 92 -3.83 -1.03 10.66
CA GLU A 92 -3.23 -0.33 9.54
C GLU A 92 -1.82 -0.89 9.27
N MET A 93 -1.48 -1.05 7.99
CA MET A 93 -0.16 -1.50 7.54
C MET A 93 0.81 -0.32 7.30
N ALA A 94 0.43 0.86 7.74
CA ALA A 94 1.21 2.08 7.68
C ALA A 94 1.15 2.81 9.02
N CYS A 95 2.30 3.32 9.49
CA CYS A 95 2.35 4.11 10.72
C CYS A 95 2.23 5.63 10.49
N GLY A 96 2.17 6.08 9.24
CA GLY A 96 1.96 7.47 8.88
C GLY A 96 3.04 8.44 9.37
N PHE A 97 4.24 7.97 9.72
CA PHE A 97 5.34 8.83 10.17
C PHE A 97 6.44 8.86 9.09
N PRO A 98 6.86 10.05 8.61
CA PRO A 98 8.08 10.14 7.82
C PRO A 98 9.26 9.71 8.70
N PHE A 99 10.07 8.76 8.22
CA PHE A 99 11.32 8.36 8.85
C PHE A 99 12.45 9.32 8.47
#